data_AF-A0A2L2YDX1-F1
#
_entry.id   AF-A0A2L2YDX1-F1
#
_cell.length_a   1.000
_cell.length_b   1.000
_cell.length_c   1.000
_cell.angle_alpha   90.00
_cell.angle_beta   90.00
_cell.angle_gamma   90.00
#
_symmetry.space_group_name_H-M   'P 1'
#
loop_
_entity.id
_entity.type
_entity.pdbx_description
1 polymer ?
#
loop_
_entity_poly.entity_id
_entity_poly.type
_entity_poly.pdbx_seq_one_letter_code
_entity_poly.pdbx_strand_id
1 'polypeptide(L)'
;QIRNQQQDLEDLRQTNSQLQAKLDVLLRRSPNGNSSLLDEIEMSAPSSMEEDAVRLQGNIADEDIECDDLVLPFAGLFPEGEENQKMTLEVIDIYLQLRRLCFELRRRKDSMSVDSGISSTTPEELQAHQVRVGMFSNLLQEFKSLIEDLLAQGPDPCLTCQSVALAMDSQNLERLKKELQEKTISLKEKSEELIQLNTKASIQETELAALREERDHLRQDVDSSKWAKDEIVKKAWTMRDQAVARKNNVEIVLAKTRIELMHINSQLMEAVQQKVELSQQLDQWQLDMQALLDEQMKKKLKTYEEKEERRPSRQGQSLKRPANSKGKLFKLFR
;
A
#
# COMPACT_ATOMS: atom_id res chain seq x y z
N GLN A 1 -8.60 46.28 -29.07
CA GLN A 1 -8.52 45.80 -27.66
C GLN A 1 -9.90 45.48 -27.09
N ILE A 2 -10.85 46.44 -27.05
CA ILE A 2 -12.21 46.21 -26.51
C ILE A 2 -12.98 45.12 -27.29
N ARG A 3 -12.91 45.09 -28.62
CA ARG A 3 -13.56 44.03 -29.41
C ARG A 3 -13.02 42.63 -29.12
N ASN A 4 -11.69 42.50 -28.97
CA ASN A 4 -11.08 41.22 -28.63
C ASN A 4 -11.51 40.77 -27.22
N GLN A 5 -11.54 41.69 -26.25
CA GLN A 5 -12.04 41.39 -24.91
C GLN A 5 -13.53 41.00 -24.89
N GLN A 6 -14.34 41.58 -25.77
CA GLN A 6 -15.75 41.19 -25.92
C GLN A 6 -15.90 39.80 -26.54
N GLN A 7 -15.04 39.45 -27.48
CA GLN A 7 -15.02 38.14 -28.10
C GLN A 7 -14.56 37.06 -27.11
N ASP A 8 -13.50 37.33 -26.34
CA ASP A 8 -13.02 36.43 -25.28
C ASP A 8 -14.09 36.20 -24.20
N LEU A 9 -14.86 37.24 -23.84
CA LEU A 9 -15.97 37.11 -22.89
C LEU A 9 -17.12 36.26 -23.43
N GLU A 10 -17.42 36.36 -24.72
CA GLU A 10 -18.47 35.56 -25.36
C GLU A 10 -18.04 34.09 -25.47
N ASP A 11 -16.78 33.83 -25.80
CA ASP A 11 -16.21 32.48 -25.84
C ASP A 11 -16.18 31.84 -24.43
N LEU A 12 -15.85 32.62 -23.40
CA LEU A 12 -15.93 32.18 -22.00
C LEU A 12 -17.37 31.89 -21.56
N ARG A 13 -18.35 32.70 -22.01
CA ARG A 13 -19.77 32.44 -21.74
C ARG A 13 -20.25 31.16 -22.40
N GLN A 14 -19.86 30.94 -23.65
CA GLN A 14 -20.27 29.75 -24.41
C GLN A 14 -19.69 28.47 -23.81
N THR A 15 -18.40 28.49 -23.43
CA THR A 15 -17.75 27.36 -22.75
C THR A 15 -18.35 27.08 -21.38
N ASN A 16 -18.66 28.12 -20.60
CA ASN A 16 -19.31 27.95 -19.30
C ASN A 16 -20.72 27.34 -19.44
N SER A 17 -21.51 27.80 -20.42
CA SER A 17 -22.82 27.21 -20.74
C SER A 17 -22.72 25.73 -21.13
N GLN A 18 -21.71 25.35 -21.92
CA GLN A 18 -21.46 23.94 -22.27
C GLN A 18 -21.04 23.09 -21.07
N LEU A 19 -20.22 23.62 -20.17
CA LEU A 19 -19.81 22.94 -18.95
C LEU A 19 -20.99 22.74 -18.01
N GLN A 20 -21.85 23.75 -17.86
CA GLN A 20 -23.09 23.67 -17.08
C GLN A 20 -24.00 22.55 -17.60
N ALA A 21 -24.19 22.47 -18.93
CA ALA A 21 -25.00 21.42 -19.55
C ALA A 21 -24.42 20.00 -19.33
N LYS A 22 -23.09 19.85 -19.37
CA LYS A 22 -22.43 18.57 -19.06
C LYS A 22 -22.61 18.19 -17.58
N LEU A 23 -22.55 19.18 -16.69
CA LEU A 23 -22.71 18.99 -15.26
C LEU A 23 -24.15 18.55 -14.93
N ASP A 24 -25.15 19.15 -15.58
CA ASP A 24 -26.55 18.74 -15.46
C ASP A 24 -26.81 17.31 -15.96
N VAL A 25 -26.12 16.89 -17.02
CA VAL A 25 -26.18 15.49 -17.53
C VAL A 25 -25.55 14.50 -16.56
N LEU A 26 -24.44 14.86 -15.91
CA LEU A 26 -23.79 14.03 -14.90
C LEU A 26 -24.62 13.93 -13.62
N LEU A 27 -25.24 15.03 -13.17
CA LEU A 27 -26.16 15.03 -12.05
C LEU A 27 -27.41 14.18 -12.33
N ARG A 28 -27.96 14.22 -13.54
CA ARG A 28 -29.10 13.36 -13.92
C ARG A 28 -28.74 11.89 -14.09
N ARG A 29 -27.48 11.56 -14.37
CA ARG A 29 -26.98 10.17 -14.44
C ARG A 29 -26.72 9.53 -13.08
N SER A 30 -26.78 10.30 -11.99
CA SER A 30 -26.72 9.78 -10.63
C SER A 30 -28.09 9.89 -9.96
N PRO A 31 -28.92 8.84 -9.99
CA PRO A 31 -30.18 8.83 -9.25
C PRO A 31 -29.99 8.58 -7.75
N ASN A 32 -28.77 8.28 -7.29
CA ASN A 32 -28.49 7.98 -5.89
C ASN A 32 -27.70 9.13 -5.25
N GLY A 33 -28.39 10.25 -5.07
CA GLY A 33 -27.98 11.23 -4.06
C GLY A 33 -28.14 10.58 -2.68
N ASN A 34 -27.06 10.62 -1.89
CA ASN A 34 -26.97 10.31 -0.45
C ASN A 34 -26.33 8.95 -0.06
N SER A 35 -25.30 8.45 -0.75
CA SER A 35 -24.32 7.60 -0.05
C SER A 35 -23.30 8.50 0.62
N SER A 36 -23.58 8.84 1.88
CA SER A 36 -22.66 9.53 2.76
C SER A 36 -21.37 8.70 2.85
N LEU A 37 -20.23 9.36 2.64
CA LEU A 37 -18.86 8.81 2.64
C LEU A 37 -18.49 8.02 3.92
N LEU A 38 -19.36 8.06 4.94
CA LEU A 38 -19.25 7.31 6.19
C LEU A 38 -19.62 5.83 6.02
N ASP A 39 -20.55 5.47 5.13
CA ASP A 39 -20.99 4.06 4.93
C ASP A 39 -19.94 3.23 4.17
N GLU A 40 -19.07 3.87 3.38
CA GLU A 40 -18.02 3.16 2.62
C GLU A 40 -16.77 2.84 3.48
N ILE A 41 -16.57 3.55 4.60
CA ILE A 41 -15.39 3.37 5.46
C ILE A 41 -15.57 2.22 6.46
N GLU A 42 -16.81 1.86 6.82
CA GLU A 42 -17.07 0.82 7.82
C GLU A 42 -16.97 -0.62 7.29
N MET A 43 -16.83 -0.80 5.97
CA MET A 43 -16.75 -2.11 5.31
C MET A 43 -15.32 -2.54 4.93
N SER A 44 -14.30 -1.76 5.30
CA SER A 44 -12.89 -2.05 4.99
C SER A 44 -12.03 -2.17 6.25
N ALA A 45 -12.38 -3.10 7.13
CA ALA A 45 -11.47 -3.58 8.18
C ALA A 45 -10.88 -4.94 7.76
N PRO A 46 -9.56 -5.07 7.53
CA PRO A 46 -8.94 -6.37 7.40
C PRO A 46 -8.72 -6.98 8.79
N SER A 47 -9.42 -8.07 9.08
CA SER A 47 -8.96 -9.10 10.00
C SER A 47 -7.99 -10.00 9.23
N SER A 48 -6.69 -9.91 9.50
CA SER A 48 -5.74 -11.02 9.35
C SER A 48 -4.31 -10.59 9.70
N MET A 49 -3.89 -10.98 10.89
CA MET A 49 -2.58 -11.49 11.32
C MET A 49 -1.30 -10.76 10.85
N GLU A 50 -0.64 -10.12 11.82
CA GLU A 50 0.77 -9.77 11.79
C GLU A 50 1.64 -11.03 12.00
N GLU A 51 2.60 -11.26 11.13
CA GLU A 51 3.83 -12.00 11.43
C GLU A 51 4.91 -10.98 11.80
N ASP A 52 5.53 -11.16 12.96
CA ASP A 52 6.88 -10.65 13.18
C ASP A 52 7.68 -11.65 14.05
N ALA A 53 8.87 -11.94 13.57
CA ALA A 53 9.77 -12.95 14.10
C ALA A 53 10.71 -12.35 15.16
N VAL A 54 10.77 -12.93 16.37
CA VAL A 54 11.99 -12.93 17.20
C VAL A 54 12.15 -14.25 17.99
N ARG A 55 13.27 -14.88 17.67
CA ARG A 55 14.07 -15.92 18.35
C ARG A 55 14.12 -15.82 19.89
N LEU A 56 13.83 -16.93 20.61
CA LEU A 56 14.64 -17.51 21.71
C LEU A 56 13.98 -18.77 22.32
N GLN A 57 14.71 -19.89 22.19
CA GLN A 57 15.09 -20.83 23.26
C GLN A 57 14.02 -21.60 24.05
N GLY A 58 14.06 -22.94 23.92
CA GLY A 58 13.66 -23.85 25.00
C GLY A 58 13.08 -25.20 24.58
N ASN A 59 13.95 -26.22 24.58
CA ASN A 59 13.73 -27.63 24.95
C ASN A 59 12.64 -28.46 24.25
N ILE A 60 13.08 -29.55 23.62
CA ILE A 60 12.59 -30.96 23.64
C ILE A 60 13.47 -31.67 22.58
N ALA A 61 14.54 -32.36 22.99
CA ALA A 61 14.58 -33.80 23.30
C ALA A 61 14.15 -34.66 22.10
N ASP A 62 15.12 -35.12 21.31
CA ASP A 62 15.21 -36.51 20.87
C ASP A 62 16.62 -36.80 20.32
N GLU A 63 17.08 -38.00 20.64
CA GLU A 63 18.46 -38.46 20.74
C GLU A 63 19.13 -38.70 19.38
N ASP A 64 20.31 -38.09 19.19
CA ASP A 64 21.25 -38.46 18.14
C ASP A 64 22.09 -39.67 18.57
N ILE A 65 22.19 -40.60 17.64
CA ILE A 65 23.09 -41.74 17.61
C ILE A 65 24.53 -41.22 17.58
N GLU A 66 25.32 -41.56 18.61
CA GLU A 66 26.78 -41.41 18.54
C GLU A 66 27.46 -42.67 19.09
N CYS A 67 28.30 -43.26 18.24
CA CYS A 67 29.21 -44.35 18.57
C CYS A 67 30.30 -43.84 19.51
N ASP A 68 30.62 -44.59 20.55
CA ASP A 68 31.91 -44.46 21.21
C ASP A 68 32.51 -45.81 21.58
N ASP A 69 33.81 -45.88 21.26
CA ASP A 69 34.75 -46.98 21.33
C ASP A 69 35.33 -47.08 22.75
N LEU A 70 35.28 -48.26 23.38
CA LEU A 70 35.92 -48.49 24.68
C LEU A 70 36.73 -49.78 24.69
N VAL A 71 38.00 -49.58 25.00
CA VAL A 71 39.08 -50.55 25.13
C VAL A 71 38.92 -51.46 26.37
N LEU A 72 39.33 -52.72 26.14
CA LEU A 72 39.43 -53.95 26.96
C LEU A 72 39.90 -53.84 28.43
N PRO A 73 39.68 -54.90 29.25
CA PRO A 73 40.76 -55.90 29.39
C PRO A 73 40.36 -57.39 29.40
N PHE A 74 41.28 -58.15 28.82
CA PHE A 74 41.51 -59.59 28.69
C PHE A 74 41.51 -60.43 30.00
N ALA A 75 40.78 -61.57 30.02
CA ALA A 75 41.22 -62.86 30.60
C ALA A 75 40.18 -64.02 30.45
N GLY A 76 40.54 -65.09 29.74
CA GLY A 76 40.36 -66.47 30.24
C GLY A 76 39.30 -67.42 29.61
N LEU A 77 39.76 -68.27 28.67
CA LEU A 77 39.40 -69.70 28.43
C LEU A 77 38.16 -70.06 27.57
N PHE A 78 38.41 -70.85 26.50
CA PHE A 78 37.52 -71.50 25.50
C PHE A 78 36.09 -71.91 25.98
N PRO A 79 35.06 -71.87 25.10
CA PRO A 79 34.63 -73.12 24.44
C PRO A 79 34.02 -72.97 23.03
N GLU A 80 34.43 -73.83 22.08
CA GLU A 80 33.80 -74.10 20.75
C GLU A 80 32.36 -74.68 20.83
N GLY A 81 31.65 -74.46 21.95
CA GLY A 81 30.37 -75.09 22.30
C GLY A 81 29.14 -74.28 21.91
N GLU A 82 29.14 -72.95 22.06
CA GLU A 82 27.94 -72.14 21.88
C GLU A 82 27.48 -72.01 20.42
N GLU A 83 28.41 -71.85 19.47
CA GLU A 83 28.07 -71.76 18.05
C GLU A 83 27.57 -73.10 17.49
N ASN A 84 28.18 -74.21 17.91
CA ASN A 84 27.69 -75.56 17.59
C ASN A 84 26.31 -75.81 18.21
N GLN A 85 26.02 -75.27 19.40
CA GLN A 85 24.70 -75.37 20.02
C GLN A 85 23.64 -74.55 19.27
N LYS A 86 23.99 -73.35 18.81
CA LYS A 86 23.09 -72.53 17.97
C LYS A 86 22.81 -73.19 16.63
N MET A 87 23.84 -73.69 15.95
CA MET A 87 23.71 -74.38 14.67
C MET A 87 22.88 -75.67 14.78
N THR A 88 23.05 -76.44 15.85
CA THR A 88 22.23 -77.64 16.08
C THR A 88 20.76 -77.30 16.35
N LEU A 89 20.47 -76.20 17.05
CA LEU A 89 19.10 -75.72 17.24
C LEU A 89 18.43 -75.27 15.92
N GLU A 90 19.14 -74.53 15.07
CA GLU A 90 18.63 -74.14 13.75
C GLU A 90 18.33 -75.34 12.85
N VAL A 91 19.22 -76.34 12.84
CA VAL A 91 19.02 -77.58 12.08
C VAL A 91 17.76 -78.32 12.53
N ILE A 92 17.51 -78.39 13.84
CA ILE A 92 16.29 -78.99 14.40
C ILE A 92 15.04 -78.21 14.01
N ASP A 93 15.10 -76.87 14.03
CA ASP A 93 13.97 -76.04 13.63
C ASP A 93 13.61 -76.26 12.15
N ILE A 94 14.61 -76.29 11.26
CA ILE A 94 14.41 -76.59 9.83
C ILE A 94 13.80 -77.99 9.64
N TYR A 95 14.24 -78.99 10.41
CA TYR A 95 13.64 -80.33 10.39
C TYR A 95 12.16 -80.31 10.73
N LEU A 96 11.80 -79.61 11.80
CA LEU A 96 10.43 -79.52 12.28
C LEU A 96 9.54 -78.76 11.28
N GLN A 97 10.05 -77.68 10.69
CA GLN A 97 9.34 -76.95 9.64
C GLN A 97 9.07 -77.84 8.42
N LEU A 98 10.08 -78.57 7.95
CA LEU A 98 9.92 -79.46 6.81
C LEU A 98 8.97 -80.63 7.13
N ARG A 99 8.99 -81.15 8.36
CA ARG A 99 8.05 -82.19 8.83
C ARG A 99 6.61 -81.68 8.86
N ARG A 100 6.39 -80.43 9.28
CA ARG A 100 5.07 -79.77 9.22
C ARG A 100 4.59 -79.62 7.78
N LEU A 101 5.47 -79.23 6.86
CA LEU A 101 5.13 -79.13 5.43
C LEU A 101 4.76 -80.49 4.83
N CYS A 102 5.53 -81.56 5.12
CA CYS A 102 5.17 -82.91 4.72
C CYS A 102 3.79 -83.33 5.27
N PHE A 103 3.49 -82.98 6.52
CA PHE A 103 2.20 -83.28 7.14
C PHE A 103 1.05 -82.53 6.47
N GLU A 104 1.22 -81.23 6.17
CA GLU A 104 0.19 -80.44 5.48
C GLU A 104 -0.06 -80.94 4.05
N LEU A 105 1.00 -81.34 3.33
CA LEU A 105 0.89 -81.95 2.01
C LEU A 105 0.20 -83.31 2.06
N ARG A 106 0.53 -84.15 3.04
CA ARG A 106 -0.17 -85.43 3.27
C ARG A 106 -1.63 -85.21 3.60
N ARG A 107 -1.94 -84.25 4.48
CA ARG A 107 -3.32 -83.87 4.81
C ARG A 107 -4.08 -83.38 3.57
N ARG A 108 -3.45 -82.60 2.69
CA ARG A 108 -4.06 -82.23 1.39
C ARG A 108 -4.29 -83.44 0.51
N LYS A 109 -3.32 -84.35 0.40
CA LYS A 109 -3.45 -85.61 -0.36
C LYS A 109 -4.60 -86.47 0.19
N ASP A 110 -4.67 -86.65 1.50
CA ASP A 110 -5.69 -87.44 2.17
C ASP A 110 -7.07 -86.76 2.11
N SER A 111 -7.14 -85.42 2.11
CA SER A 111 -8.41 -84.69 1.87
C SER A 111 -8.97 -84.87 0.45
N MET A 112 -8.14 -85.32 -0.49
CA MET A 112 -8.53 -85.62 -1.86
C MET A 112 -8.92 -87.11 -2.05
N SER A 113 -8.55 -87.99 -1.12
CA SER A 113 -8.90 -89.43 -1.14
C SER A 113 -10.06 -89.71 -0.18
N VAL A 114 -11.22 -90.07 -0.72
CA VAL A 114 -12.50 -90.18 0.04
C VAL A 114 -12.59 -91.45 0.92
N ASP A 115 -11.51 -92.22 1.05
CA ASP A 115 -11.50 -93.45 1.83
C ASP A 115 -10.16 -93.61 2.56
N SER A 116 -10.10 -93.23 3.85
CA SER A 116 -9.55 -94.05 4.95
C SER A 116 -9.30 -93.24 6.24
N GLY A 117 -9.40 -93.95 7.36
CA GLY A 117 -9.58 -93.41 8.70
C GLY A 117 -8.38 -92.68 9.31
N ILE A 118 -8.76 -91.83 10.25
CA ILE A 118 -7.92 -90.98 11.10
C ILE A 118 -6.79 -91.80 11.73
N SER A 119 -5.56 -91.61 11.27
CA SER A 119 -4.36 -91.90 12.05
C SER A 119 -3.68 -90.58 12.40
N SER A 120 -4.17 -89.96 13.47
CA SER A 120 -3.56 -88.81 14.10
C SER A 120 -2.34 -89.27 14.91
N THR A 121 -1.17 -89.33 14.28
CA THR A 121 0.10 -89.32 15.03
C THR A 121 0.62 -87.89 15.05
N THR A 122 0.43 -87.26 16.21
CA THR A 122 0.97 -85.94 16.55
C THR A 122 2.49 -85.90 16.33
N PRO A 123 3.07 -84.77 15.89
CA PRO A 123 4.51 -84.66 15.73
C PRO A 123 5.18 -84.74 17.11
N GLU A 124 5.87 -85.84 17.42
CA GLU A 124 6.71 -85.96 18.62
C GLU A 124 7.82 -84.89 18.60
N GLU A 125 7.94 -84.14 19.69
CA GLU A 125 9.00 -83.15 19.95
C GLU A 125 10.35 -83.87 20.09
N LEU A 126 11.16 -83.81 19.03
CA LEU A 126 12.51 -84.37 19.01
C LEU A 126 13.48 -83.42 19.72
N GLN A 127 14.13 -83.90 20.78
CA GLN A 127 15.22 -83.19 21.46
C GLN A 127 16.54 -83.35 20.69
N ALA A 128 17.45 -82.37 20.82
CA ALA A 128 18.67 -82.23 20.02
C ALA A 128 19.62 -83.44 20.01
N HIS A 129 19.55 -84.30 21.03
CA HIS A 129 20.38 -85.50 21.16
C HIS A 129 19.86 -86.73 20.38
N GLN A 130 18.70 -86.65 19.72
CA GLN A 130 18.09 -87.77 18.97
C GLN A 130 18.27 -87.70 17.45
N VAL A 131 18.89 -86.63 16.93
CA VAL A 131 19.08 -86.42 15.49
C VAL A 131 20.18 -87.36 14.98
N ARG A 132 19.79 -88.47 14.34
CA ARG A 132 20.72 -89.38 13.66
C ARG A 132 20.95 -88.95 12.21
N VAL A 133 22.17 -89.20 11.71
CA VAL A 133 22.53 -89.02 10.29
C VAL A 133 21.55 -89.83 9.42
N GLY A 134 20.84 -89.15 8.51
CA GLY A 134 19.85 -89.75 7.60
C GLY A 134 18.39 -89.33 7.83
N MET A 135 18.02 -88.76 8.99
CA MET A 135 16.63 -88.33 9.24
C MET A 135 16.15 -87.23 8.30
N PHE A 136 17.00 -86.24 8.01
CA PHE A 136 16.70 -85.20 7.03
C PHE A 136 16.56 -85.76 5.61
N SER A 137 17.42 -86.70 5.23
CA SER A 137 17.38 -87.29 3.89
C SER A 137 16.09 -88.08 3.67
N ASN A 138 15.63 -88.81 4.68
CA ASN A 138 14.36 -89.53 4.61
C ASN A 138 13.17 -88.58 4.51
N LEU A 139 13.21 -87.48 5.27
CA LEU A 139 12.12 -86.51 5.28
C LEU A 139 12.06 -85.68 3.99
N LEU A 140 13.21 -85.35 3.40
CA LEU A 140 13.31 -84.77 2.05
C LEU A 140 12.79 -85.74 0.98
N GLN A 141 13.11 -87.03 1.09
CA GLN A 141 12.61 -88.05 0.16
C GLN A 141 11.08 -88.22 0.27
N GLU A 142 10.53 -88.15 1.48
CA GLU A 142 9.09 -88.18 1.73
C GLU A 142 8.39 -86.90 1.24
N PHE A 143 9.00 -85.73 1.44
CA PHE A 143 8.50 -84.48 0.87
C PHE A 143 8.45 -84.53 -0.66
N LYS A 144 9.54 -85.02 -1.28
CA LYS A 144 9.63 -85.18 -2.72
C LYS A 144 8.60 -86.15 -3.26
N SER A 145 8.43 -87.32 -2.63
CA SER A 145 7.42 -88.29 -3.08
C SER A 145 5.99 -87.78 -2.89
N LEU A 146 5.70 -87.03 -1.82
CA LEU A 146 4.39 -86.39 -1.63
C LEU A 146 4.08 -85.33 -2.69
N ILE A 147 5.09 -84.56 -3.13
CA ILE A 147 4.95 -83.60 -4.23
C ILE A 147 4.74 -84.33 -5.56
N GLU A 148 5.55 -85.35 -5.85
CA GLU A 148 5.43 -86.14 -7.07
C GLU A 148 4.07 -86.86 -7.15
N ASP A 149 3.58 -87.39 -6.03
CA ASP A 149 2.23 -87.99 -5.91
C ASP A 149 1.12 -86.97 -6.17
N LEU A 150 1.21 -85.76 -5.62
CA LEU A 150 0.21 -84.70 -5.84
C LEU A 150 0.19 -84.21 -7.30
N LEU A 151 1.35 -84.20 -7.96
CA LEU A 151 1.46 -83.87 -9.38
C LEU A 151 0.99 -85.01 -10.29
N ALA A 152 1.20 -86.27 -9.88
CA ALA A 152 0.76 -87.46 -10.61
C ALA A 152 -0.74 -87.76 -10.44
N GLN A 153 -1.33 -87.41 -9.30
CA GLN A 153 -2.76 -87.52 -9.00
C GLN A 153 -3.58 -86.30 -9.43
N GLY A 154 -3.06 -85.49 -10.36
CA GLY A 154 -3.92 -84.56 -11.09
C GLY A 154 -5.07 -85.38 -11.71
N PRO A 155 -6.35 -85.07 -11.41
CA PRO A 155 -7.46 -85.87 -11.92
C PRO A 155 -7.38 -85.92 -13.44
N ASP A 156 -7.44 -87.13 -14.01
CA ASP A 156 -7.63 -87.31 -15.45
C ASP A 156 -8.72 -86.34 -15.89
N PRO A 157 -8.41 -85.38 -16.77
CA PRO A 157 -9.35 -84.32 -17.04
C PRO A 157 -10.56 -84.94 -17.71
N CYS A 158 -11.71 -84.87 -17.05
CA CYS A 158 -12.99 -84.93 -17.75
C CYS A 158 -12.91 -83.90 -18.88
N LEU A 159 -12.64 -84.35 -20.12
CA LEU A 159 -12.38 -83.48 -21.28
C LEU A 159 -13.54 -82.52 -21.50
N THR A 160 -14.77 -82.96 -21.19
CA THR A 160 -15.98 -82.15 -21.24
C THR A 160 -15.97 -81.06 -20.17
N CYS A 161 -15.59 -81.37 -18.94
CA CYS A 161 -15.52 -80.42 -17.83
C CYS A 161 -14.40 -79.38 -18.07
N GLN A 162 -13.26 -79.81 -18.60
CA GLN A 162 -12.17 -78.91 -18.98
C GLN A 162 -12.55 -78.02 -20.16
N SER A 163 -13.28 -78.54 -21.17
CA SER A 163 -13.81 -77.72 -22.27
C SER A 163 -14.85 -76.69 -21.80
N VAL A 164 -15.70 -77.04 -20.83
CA VAL A 164 -16.71 -76.13 -20.27
C VAL A 164 -16.05 -75.06 -19.40
N ALA A 165 -15.05 -75.44 -18.59
CA ALA A 165 -14.25 -74.49 -17.82
C ALA A 165 -13.50 -73.50 -18.73
N LEU A 166 -12.81 -73.99 -19.77
CA LEU A 166 -12.13 -73.14 -20.75
C LEU A 166 -13.10 -72.23 -21.53
N ALA A 167 -14.30 -72.70 -21.84
CA ALA A 167 -15.34 -71.90 -22.48
C ALA A 167 -15.90 -70.80 -21.55
N MET A 168 -16.12 -71.11 -20.26
CA MET A 168 -16.50 -70.11 -19.25
C MET A 168 -15.38 -69.10 -19.02
N ASP A 169 -14.13 -69.54 -18.94
CA ASP A 169 -12.97 -68.66 -18.78
C ASP A 169 -12.79 -67.76 -19.99
N SER A 170 -12.95 -68.29 -21.21
CA SER A 170 -12.95 -67.50 -22.44
C SER A 170 -14.08 -66.47 -22.44
N GLN A 171 -15.28 -66.84 -22.00
CA GLN A 171 -16.43 -65.93 -21.89
C GLN A 171 -16.20 -64.84 -20.83
N ASN A 172 -15.61 -65.19 -19.69
CA ASN A 172 -15.29 -64.25 -18.61
C ASN A 172 -14.17 -63.28 -19.01
N LEU A 173 -13.14 -63.77 -19.72
CA LEU A 173 -12.05 -62.95 -20.25
C LEU A 173 -12.58 -61.97 -21.30
N GLU A 174 -13.53 -62.39 -22.14
CA GLU A 174 -14.21 -61.52 -23.10
C GLU A 174 -15.07 -60.45 -22.41
N ARG A 175 -15.77 -60.78 -21.31
CA ARG A 175 -16.49 -59.79 -20.48
C ARG A 175 -15.52 -58.77 -19.86
N LEU A 176 -14.46 -59.24 -19.23
CA LEU A 176 -13.43 -58.39 -18.62
C LEU A 176 -12.80 -57.44 -19.66
N LYS A 177 -12.55 -57.92 -20.88
CA LYS A 177 -12.06 -57.07 -21.99
C LYS A 177 -13.05 -55.97 -22.35
N LYS A 178 -14.35 -56.28 -22.46
CA LYS A 178 -15.39 -55.30 -22.76
C LYS A 178 -15.52 -54.26 -21.65
N GLU A 179 -15.53 -54.69 -20.39
CA GLU A 179 -15.55 -53.80 -19.23
C GLU A 179 -14.32 -52.88 -19.21
N LEU A 180 -13.12 -53.42 -19.48
CA LEU A 180 -11.90 -52.62 -19.58
C LEU A 180 -11.99 -51.59 -20.71
N GLN A 181 -12.53 -51.98 -21.88
CA GLN A 181 -12.76 -51.05 -22.99
C GLN A 181 -13.74 -49.95 -22.62
N GLU A 182 -14.88 -50.28 -22.01
CA GLU A 182 -15.88 -49.30 -21.55
C GLU A 182 -15.29 -48.34 -20.52
N LYS A 183 -14.53 -48.86 -19.54
CA LYS A 183 -13.81 -48.03 -18.56
C LYS A 183 -12.77 -47.13 -19.22
N THR A 184 -12.09 -47.61 -20.25
CA THR A 184 -11.12 -46.81 -21.01
C THR A 184 -11.80 -45.68 -21.78
N ILE A 185 -12.97 -45.93 -22.39
CA ILE A 185 -13.76 -44.89 -23.08
C ILE A 185 -14.26 -43.87 -22.05
N SER A 186 -14.83 -44.31 -20.93
CA SER A 186 -15.30 -43.43 -19.86
C SER A 186 -14.18 -42.58 -19.26
N LEU A 187 -12.98 -43.15 -19.08
CA LEU A 187 -11.81 -42.40 -18.64
C LEU A 187 -11.38 -41.31 -19.65
N LYS A 188 -11.50 -41.59 -20.96
CA LYS A 188 -11.22 -40.59 -22.01
C LYS A 188 -12.22 -39.44 -21.97
N GLU A 189 -13.51 -39.74 -21.87
CA GLU A 189 -14.57 -38.72 -21.74
C GLU A 189 -14.34 -37.84 -20.49
N LYS A 190 -14.01 -38.46 -19.34
CA LYS A 190 -13.68 -37.72 -18.11
C LYS A 190 -12.41 -36.88 -18.23
N SER A 191 -11.41 -37.38 -18.93
CA SER A 191 -10.19 -36.63 -19.28
C SER A 191 -10.52 -35.40 -20.12
N GLU A 192 -11.38 -35.55 -21.14
CA GLU A 192 -11.82 -34.43 -21.98
C GLU A 192 -12.64 -33.40 -21.20
N GLU A 193 -13.57 -33.84 -20.34
CA GLU A 193 -14.31 -32.96 -19.43
C GLU A 193 -13.36 -32.18 -18.49
N LEU A 194 -12.36 -32.85 -17.92
CA LEU A 194 -11.34 -32.20 -17.07
C LEU A 194 -10.55 -31.14 -17.85
N ILE A 195 -10.16 -31.43 -19.09
CA ILE A 195 -9.45 -30.45 -19.94
C ILE A 195 -10.36 -29.25 -20.23
N GLN A 196 -11.64 -29.47 -20.56
CA GLN A 196 -12.59 -28.39 -20.82
C GLN A 196 -12.85 -27.51 -19.58
N LEU A 197 -12.98 -28.14 -18.40
CA LEU A 197 -13.13 -27.40 -17.15
C LEU A 197 -11.86 -26.63 -16.80
N ASN A 198 -10.68 -27.22 -17.04
CA ASN A 198 -9.40 -26.57 -16.80
C ASN A 198 -9.16 -25.37 -17.73
N THR A 199 -9.49 -25.49 -19.02
CA THR A 199 -9.40 -24.34 -19.94
C THR A 199 -10.40 -23.25 -19.56
N LYS A 200 -11.63 -23.61 -19.17
CA LYS A 200 -12.61 -22.65 -18.66
C LYS A 200 -12.13 -21.94 -17.40
N ALA A 201 -11.56 -22.68 -16.45
CA ALA A 201 -10.99 -22.11 -15.22
C ALA A 201 -9.85 -21.14 -15.54
N SER A 202 -8.94 -21.52 -16.45
CA SER A 202 -7.84 -20.66 -16.89
C SER A 202 -8.34 -19.37 -17.55
N ILE A 203 -9.37 -19.43 -18.42
CA ILE A 203 -9.97 -18.24 -19.02
C ILE A 203 -10.56 -17.34 -17.93
N GLN A 204 -11.33 -17.90 -17.00
CA GLN A 204 -11.93 -17.13 -15.90
C GLN A 204 -10.87 -16.49 -15.00
N GLU A 205 -9.76 -17.17 -14.72
CA GLU A 205 -8.63 -16.60 -13.97
C GLU A 205 -8.01 -15.41 -14.71
N THR A 206 -7.83 -15.50 -16.03
CA THR A 206 -7.30 -14.38 -16.84
C THR A 206 -8.28 -13.20 -16.91
N GLU A 207 -9.58 -13.46 -17.04
CA GLU A 207 -10.63 -12.42 -16.99
C GLU A 207 -10.67 -11.74 -15.62
N LEU A 208 -10.59 -12.50 -14.53
CA LEU A 208 -10.53 -11.95 -13.18
C LEU A 208 -9.26 -11.12 -12.96
N ALA A 209 -8.12 -11.53 -13.50
CA ALA A 209 -6.88 -10.77 -13.45
C ALA A 209 -7.02 -9.44 -14.21
N ALA A 210 -7.56 -9.47 -15.43
CA ALA A 210 -7.81 -8.26 -16.23
C ALA A 210 -8.78 -7.29 -15.53
N LEU A 211 -9.89 -7.80 -14.97
CA LEU A 211 -10.84 -6.97 -14.22
C LEU A 211 -10.23 -6.38 -12.94
N ARG A 212 -9.33 -7.10 -12.27
CA ARG A 212 -8.58 -6.58 -11.11
C ARG A 212 -7.65 -5.45 -11.53
N GLU A 213 -6.94 -5.61 -12.64
CA GLU A 213 -6.05 -4.58 -13.19
C GLU A 213 -6.84 -3.33 -13.61
N GLU A 214 -7.97 -3.48 -14.30
CA GLU A 214 -8.85 -2.35 -14.64
C GLU A 214 -9.39 -1.63 -13.38
N ARG A 215 -9.79 -2.39 -12.36
CA ARG A 215 -10.23 -1.84 -11.07
C ARG A 215 -9.11 -1.05 -10.40
N ASP A 216 -7.89 -1.59 -10.36
CA ASP A 216 -6.73 -0.94 -9.77
C ASP A 216 -6.36 0.33 -10.55
N HIS A 217 -6.42 0.28 -11.87
CA HIS A 217 -6.20 1.43 -12.74
C HIS A 217 -7.23 2.54 -12.48
N LEU A 218 -8.52 2.22 -12.44
CA LEU A 218 -9.58 3.19 -12.14
C LEU A 218 -9.45 3.78 -10.73
N ARG A 219 -9.03 2.98 -9.73
CA ARG A 219 -8.74 3.49 -8.38
C ARG A 219 -7.60 4.51 -8.41
N GLN A 220 -6.52 4.20 -9.12
CA GLN A 220 -5.39 5.11 -9.26
C GLN A 220 -5.79 6.43 -9.96
N ASP A 221 -6.63 6.36 -10.99
CA ASP A 221 -7.14 7.55 -11.68
C ASP A 221 -8.02 8.42 -10.78
N VAL A 222 -8.91 7.80 -10.00
CA VAL A 222 -9.73 8.50 -9.01
C VAL A 222 -8.86 9.18 -7.96
N ASP A 223 -7.88 8.45 -7.42
CA ASP A 223 -6.98 9.00 -6.42
C ASP A 223 -6.14 10.14 -7.01
N SER A 224 -5.51 9.96 -8.18
CA SER A 224 -4.76 11.02 -8.85
C SER A 224 -5.61 12.27 -9.12
N SER A 225 -6.88 12.10 -9.49
CA SER A 225 -7.83 13.20 -9.66
C SER A 225 -8.16 13.91 -8.34
N LYS A 226 -8.33 13.17 -7.24
CA LYS A 226 -8.52 13.74 -5.89
C LYS A 226 -7.30 14.54 -5.47
N TRP A 227 -6.10 13.98 -5.60
CA TRP A 227 -4.83 14.67 -5.32
C TRP A 227 -4.70 15.95 -6.16
N ALA A 228 -5.05 15.91 -7.44
CA ALA A 228 -5.02 17.09 -8.30
C ALA A 228 -6.00 18.19 -7.83
N LYS A 229 -7.22 17.81 -7.43
CA LYS A 229 -8.21 18.76 -6.88
C LYS A 229 -7.75 19.35 -5.56
N ASP A 230 -7.21 18.55 -4.65
CA ASP A 230 -6.73 19.01 -3.35
C ASP A 230 -5.56 19.99 -3.49
N GLU A 231 -4.62 19.73 -4.41
CA GLU A 231 -3.53 20.66 -4.71
C GLU A 231 -4.05 21.97 -5.31
N ILE A 232 -5.07 21.92 -6.19
CA ILE A 232 -5.72 23.14 -6.70
C ILE A 232 -6.37 23.93 -5.55
N VAL A 233 -7.07 23.27 -4.63
CA VAL A 233 -7.71 23.91 -3.47
C VAL A 233 -6.67 24.55 -2.55
N LYS A 234 -5.59 23.84 -2.22
CA LYS A 234 -4.47 24.40 -1.42
C LYS A 234 -3.84 25.61 -2.11
N LYS A 235 -3.61 25.54 -3.41
CA LYS A 235 -3.08 26.68 -4.18
C LYS A 235 -4.05 27.87 -4.18
N ALA A 236 -5.36 27.62 -4.28
CA ALA A 236 -6.36 28.68 -4.19
C ALA A 236 -6.40 29.33 -2.80
N TRP A 237 -6.29 28.53 -1.74
CA TRP A 237 -6.21 29.03 -0.36
C TRP A 237 -4.98 29.89 -0.13
N THR A 238 -3.80 29.40 -0.52
CA THR A 238 -2.55 30.17 -0.38
C THR A 238 -2.58 31.47 -1.18
N MET A 239 -3.12 31.46 -2.40
CA MET A 239 -3.30 32.68 -3.19
C MET A 239 -4.25 33.68 -2.52
N ARG A 240 -5.37 33.21 -1.98
CA ARG A 240 -6.32 34.04 -1.22
C ARG A 240 -5.62 34.65 0.01
N ASP A 241 -4.91 33.84 0.78
CA ASP A 241 -4.26 34.28 2.02
C ASP A 241 -3.16 35.31 1.72
N GLN A 242 -2.39 35.11 0.64
CA GLN A 242 -1.43 36.11 0.17
C GLN A 242 -2.12 37.41 -0.27
N ALA A 243 -3.25 37.33 -0.97
CA ALA A 243 -4.01 38.51 -1.38
C ALA A 243 -4.56 39.27 -0.17
N VAL A 244 -5.09 38.56 0.84
CA VAL A 244 -5.55 39.14 2.10
C VAL A 244 -4.40 39.79 2.86
N ALA A 245 -3.24 39.13 2.96
CA ALA A 245 -2.07 39.71 3.60
C ALA A 245 -1.60 41.01 2.91
N ARG A 246 -1.58 41.03 1.56
CA ARG A 246 -1.27 42.25 0.79
C ARG A 246 -2.29 43.35 1.04
N LYS A 247 -3.59 43.02 1.03
CA LYS A 247 -4.67 43.98 1.34
C LYS A 247 -4.49 44.59 2.72
N ASN A 248 -4.31 43.76 3.75
CA ASN A 248 -4.12 44.22 5.12
C ASN A 248 -2.87 45.13 5.25
N ASN A 249 -1.78 44.78 4.57
CA ASN A 249 -0.58 45.61 4.57
C ASN A 249 -0.83 47.00 3.94
N VAL A 250 -1.55 47.04 2.81
CA VAL A 250 -1.93 48.31 2.16
C VAL A 250 -2.86 49.13 3.06
N GLU A 251 -3.82 48.50 3.73
CA GLU A 251 -4.71 49.18 4.68
C GLU A 251 -3.95 49.77 5.87
N ILE A 252 -2.96 49.05 6.42
CA ILE A 252 -2.09 49.56 7.48
C ILE A 252 -1.29 50.77 6.99
N VAL A 253 -0.68 50.69 5.80
CA VAL A 253 0.08 51.81 5.22
C VAL A 253 -0.84 53.01 4.97
N LEU A 254 -2.05 52.78 4.47
CA LEU A 254 -3.04 53.84 4.24
C LEU A 254 -3.46 54.52 5.54
N ALA A 255 -3.66 53.77 6.62
CA ALA A 255 -3.96 54.34 7.93
C ALA A 255 -2.78 55.21 8.44
N LYS A 256 -1.54 54.74 8.28
CA LYS A 256 -0.34 55.51 8.65
C LYS A 256 -0.23 56.82 7.87
N THR A 257 -0.35 56.78 6.54
CA THR A 257 -0.27 58.00 5.71
C THR A 257 -1.39 58.99 6.00
N ARG A 258 -2.59 58.50 6.36
CA ARG A 258 -3.69 59.36 6.81
C ARG A 258 -3.36 60.07 8.12
N ILE A 259 -2.75 59.37 9.09
CA ILE A 259 -2.30 59.97 10.34
C ILE A 259 -1.21 61.02 10.08
N GLU A 260 -0.22 60.70 9.23
CA GLU A 260 0.83 61.64 8.82
C GLU A 260 0.26 62.89 8.17
N LEU A 261 -0.73 62.75 7.27
CA LEU A 261 -1.39 63.88 6.64
C LEU A 261 -2.13 64.76 7.65
N MET A 262 -2.83 64.16 8.61
CA MET A 262 -3.48 64.92 9.69
C MET A 262 -2.46 65.66 10.56
N HIS A 263 -1.32 65.03 10.85
CA HIS A 263 -0.24 65.66 11.61
C HIS A 263 0.39 66.84 10.85
N ILE A 264 0.74 66.65 9.58
CA ILE A 264 1.29 67.73 8.73
C ILE A 264 0.28 68.86 8.58
N ASN A 265 -1.02 68.56 8.45
CA ASN A 265 -2.06 69.57 8.37
C ASN A 265 -2.16 70.38 9.67
N SER A 266 -2.03 69.75 10.84
CA SER A 266 -1.96 70.46 12.13
C SER A 266 -0.76 71.40 12.19
N GLN A 267 0.42 70.91 11.81
CA GLN A 267 1.64 71.73 11.77
C GLN A 267 1.49 72.92 10.81
N LEU A 268 0.86 72.71 9.64
CA LEU A 268 0.59 73.78 8.68
C LEU A 268 -0.35 74.83 9.28
N MET A 269 -1.43 74.41 9.94
CA MET A 269 -2.36 75.33 10.61
C MET A 269 -1.67 76.16 11.70
N GLU A 270 -0.80 75.54 12.50
CA GLU A 270 0.02 76.23 13.51
C GLU A 270 0.97 77.25 12.87
N ALA A 271 1.65 76.89 11.77
CA ALA A 271 2.54 77.80 11.05
C ALA A 271 1.78 78.99 10.41
N VAL A 272 0.58 78.75 9.87
CA VAL A 272 -0.29 79.82 9.36
C VAL A 272 -0.73 80.75 10.50
N GLN A 273 -1.13 80.19 11.64
CA GLN A 273 -1.53 80.96 12.81
C GLN A 273 -0.38 81.86 13.30
N GLN A 274 0.83 81.31 13.45
CA GLN A 274 2.02 82.08 13.81
C GLN A 274 2.32 83.19 12.80
N LYS A 275 2.19 82.90 11.49
CA LYS A 275 2.38 83.91 10.43
C LYS A 275 1.35 85.05 10.55
N VAL A 276 0.08 84.72 10.80
CA VAL A 276 -0.98 85.73 10.98
C VAL A 276 -0.69 86.60 12.19
N GLU A 277 -0.31 86.00 13.32
CA GLU A 277 0.05 86.73 14.55
C GLU A 277 1.22 87.69 14.34
N LEU A 278 2.29 87.23 13.68
CA LEU A 278 3.45 88.09 13.35
C LEU A 278 3.07 89.21 12.37
N SER A 279 2.19 88.94 11.40
CA SER A 279 1.68 89.97 10.49
C SER A 279 0.89 91.04 11.23
N GLN A 280 0.00 90.64 12.15
CA GLN A 280 -0.77 91.57 12.97
C GLN A 280 0.14 92.42 13.88
N GLN A 281 1.17 91.81 14.48
CA GLN A 281 2.17 92.54 15.25
C GLN A 281 2.91 93.55 14.36
N LEU A 282 3.31 93.16 13.14
CA LEU A 282 3.97 94.06 12.21
C LEU A 282 3.09 95.26 11.84
N ASP A 283 1.81 95.02 11.53
CA ASP A 283 0.84 96.07 11.22
C ASP A 283 0.67 97.05 12.41
N GLN A 284 0.62 96.52 13.65
CA GLN A 284 0.58 97.34 14.85
C GLN A 284 1.85 98.20 15.01
N TRP A 285 3.04 97.60 14.83
CA TRP A 285 4.30 98.34 14.86
C TRP A 285 4.36 99.44 13.79
N GLN A 286 3.82 99.18 12.59
CA GLN A 286 3.73 100.19 11.53
C GLN A 286 2.85 101.38 11.94
N LEU A 287 1.68 101.12 12.53
CA LEU A 287 0.80 102.17 13.04
C LEU A 287 1.47 103.00 14.15
N ASP A 288 2.14 102.34 15.09
CA ASP A 288 2.83 103.00 16.19
C ASP A 288 4.00 103.89 15.68
N MET A 289 4.78 103.40 14.71
CA MET A 289 5.82 104.20 14.07
C MET A 289 5.26 105.40 13.31
N GLN A 290 4.15 105.23 12.58
CA GLN A 290 3.48 106.34 11.90
C GLN A 290 2.99 107.40 12.90
N ALA A 291 2.40 106.98 14.01
CA ALA A 291 1.96 107.90 15.07
C ALA A 291 3.13 108.68 15.67
N LEU A 292 4.27 108.03 15.93
CA LEU A 292 5.49 108.70 16.41
C LEU A 292 6.03 109.71 15.39
N LEU A 293 6.03 109.37 14.09
CA LEU A 293 6.42 110.30 13.03
C LEU A 293 5.48 111.51 12.96
N ASP A 294 4.17 111.30 13.01
CA ASP A 294 3.18 112.36 13.01
C ASP A 294 3.31 113.27 14.24
N GLU A 295 3.57 112.69 15.42
CA GLU A 295 3.82 113.45 16.64
C GLU A 295 5.11 114.28 16.54
N GLN A 296 6.19 113.69 16.00
CA GLN A 296 7.43 114.43 15.73
C GLN A 296 7.19 115.57 14.73
N MET A 297 6.45 115.33 13.65
CA MET A 297 6.10 116.35 12.66
C MET A 297 5.31 117.49 13.30
N LYS A 298 4.26 117.18 14.08
CA LYS A 298 3.47 118.17 14.84
C LYS A 298 4.33 118.97 15.81
N LYS A 299 5.23 118.32 16.56
CA LYS A 299 6.18 119.00 17.46
C LYS A 299 7.09 119.96 16.69
N LYS A 300 7.61 119.54 15.53
CA LYS A 300 8.43 120.39 14.66
C LYS A 300 7.63 121.60 14.15
N LEU A 301 6.41 121.40 13.62
CA LEU A 301 5.56 122.49 13.15
C LEU A 301 5.30 123.52 14.26
N LYS A 302 4.88 123.08 15.46
CA LYS A 302 4.70 123.98 16.61
C LYS A 302 5.96 124.77 16.94
N THR A 303 7.12 124.11 16.97
CA THR A 303 8.40 124.78 17.22
C THR A 303 8.75 125.81 16.11
N TYR A 304 8.36 125.54 14.86
CA TYR A 304 8.54 126.47 13.75
C TYR A 304 7.58 127.67 13.84
N GLU A 305 6.30 127.44 14.16
CA GLU A 305 5.29 128.47 14.38
C GLU A 305 5.71 129.41 15.54
N GLU A 306 6.13 128.85 16.67
CA GLU A 306 6.65 129.62 17.82
C GLU A 306 7.91 130.44 17.47
N LYS A 307 8.72 129.96 16.50
CA LYS A 307 9.90 130.70 15.99
C LYS A 307 9.55 131.75 14.95
N GLU A 308 8.49 131.56 14.16
CA GLU A 308 7.97 132.56 13.23
C GLU A 308 7.30 133.73 13.96
N GLU A 309 6.47 133.46 14.98
CA GLU A 309 5.85 134.51 15.81
C GLU A 309 6.87 135.40 16.54
N ARG A 310 8.10 134.91 16.74
CA ARG A 310 9.20 135.65 17.38
C ARG A 310 10.08 136.48 16.42
N ARG A 311 9.74 136.59 15.13
CA ARG A 311 10.49 137.42 14.15
C ARG A 311 9.75 138.74 13.85
N PRO A 312 10.41 139.92 13.92
CA PRO A 312 9.79 141.18 13.51
C PRO A 312 9.77 141.31 11.97
N SER A 313 8.68 141.87 11.44
CA SER A 313 8.38 142.01 10.01
C SER A 313 9.44 142.79 9.23
N ARG A 314 9.86 142.26 8.07
CA ARG A 314 10.46 143.06 6.97
C ARG A 314 9.91 142.63 5.62
N GLN A 315 9.35 143.60 4.90
CA GLN A 315 8.78 143.51 3.56
C GLN A 315 9.84 143.25 2.47
N GLY A 316 9.46 142.44 1.47
CA GLY A 316 9.71 142.66 0.04
C GLY A 316 11.08 142.29 -0.55
N GLN A 317 11.12 141.31 -1.47
CA GLN A 317 11.54 141.50 -2.87
C GLN A 317 11.47 140.21 -3.73
N SER A 318 10.59 140.27 -4.72
CA SER A 318 10.64 139.83 -6.13
C SER A 318 11.83 139.02 -6.72
N LEU A 319 11.45 137.92 -7.40
CA LEU A 319 12.00 137.30 -8.65
C LEU A 319 13.41 136.64 -8.65
N LYS A 320 13.47 135.33 -8.93
CA LYS A 320 13.74 134.75 -10.27
C LYS A 320 13.79 133.21 -10.25
N ARG A 321 13.12 132.60 -11.24
CA ARG A 321 13.30 131.20 -11.68
C ARG A 321 14.70 131.03 -12.28
N PRO A 322 15.29 129.83 -12.18
CA PRO A 322 15.73 129.19 -13.40
C PRO A 322 15.32 127.71 -13.50
N ALA A 323 15.27 127.27 -14.75
CA ALA A 323 15.01 125.92 -15.21
C ALA A 323 16.28 125.05 -15.17
N ASN A 324 16.12 123.77 -15.56
CA ASN A 324 17.14 122.76 -15.86
C ASN A 324 17.80 122.09 -14.63
N SER A 325 18.11 120.79 -14.59
CA SER A 325 18.03 119.72 -15.59
C SER A 325 18.15 118.34 -14.90
N LYS A 326 17.52 117.32 -15.50
CA LYS A 326 17.98 115.94 -15.71
C LYS A 326 18.80 115.21 -14.61
N GLY A 327 18.32 114.03 -14.22
CA GLY A 327 19.15 112.94 -13.66
C GLY A 327 18.30 111.84 -13.02
N LYS A 328 17.70 110.96 -13.82
CA LYS A 328 18.07 109.52 -13.94
C LYS A 328 17.93 108.75 -12.61
N LEU A 329 16.83 108.01 -12.45
CA LEU A 329 16.76 106.56 -12.72
C LEU A 329 17.79 105.76 -11.91
N PHE A 330 17.37 105.28 -10.73
CA PHE A 330 17.92 104.08 -10.13
C PHE A 330 16.81 103.04 -10.02
N LYS A 331 16.81 102.11 -10.98
CA LYS A 331 16.23 100.77 -10.84
C LYS A 331 17.26 99.93 -10.08
N LEU A 332 16.89 99.35 -8.96
CA LEU A 332 17.63 98.27 -8.27
C LEU A 332 16.66 97.55 -7.33
N PHE A 333 16.87 96.23 -7.17
CA PHE A 333 16.10 95.18 -6.46
C PHE A 333 15.04 94.50 -7.34
N ARG A 334 15.28 93.29 -7.87
CA ARG A 334 15.68 91.97 -7.32
C ARG A 334 14.60 91.32 -6.48
#